data_AF-A0A6L5Y1I6-F1
#
_entry.id   AF-A0A6L5Y1I6-F1
#
_cell.length_a   1.000
_cell.length_b   1.000
_cell.length_c   1.000
_cell.angle_alpha   90.00
_cell.angle_beta   90.00
_cell.angle_gamma   90.00
#
_symmetry.space_group_name_H-M   'P 1'
#
loop_
_entity.id
_entity.type
_entity.pdbx_description
1 polymer ?
#
loop_
_entity_poly.entity_id
_entity_poly.type
_entity_poly.pdbx_seq_one_letter_code
_entity_poly.pdbx_strand_id
1 'polypeptide(L)'
;MTFRLRKGCFNMGNELLRRLQNKKKMWTTPKHPIYFQSIEFKIIYAAGVFIHAGLHKKVNTLNNFELERLLTKGLDFNQKEKAQVIRVARNEQKAIDAVIRLLTTPVMKELFLMDLISVSMGSDMMSNEEKESIGLFAELFHISHKQVKLLEQFAVAAFLHDKNRAKKIMNEMPKNGISCTIAELKYYISDVDYVTKIDHTVFTKSSMVKLYDQCEIKDDIIVGNGQTLIISNAVVAMYGSIILDGGIVQIRNSQLRKRNFSCQPLIQSKSYSQLDIVDGNFWCKGCCSAVVMEHGQLFFKDSNIRETLGSAVIFRGDKFKIENVYFEHCLSNQNGGAVCIENETGQIKGCSFYDCQGKLGGAIYTKNGIEILDCIFNFCKALEYGGVIFYEGEIEEKIRNCYYTHCYPRGEEIIQHIIGKSEKIIDKEYNIIWNTLLEQTVFVSEKGTLRMDGAFVYLMCPIVCRGTLEIRHSKVKGLQINGRDMFLLEWARGATIEYSEFDGNLQYGIFRASGTRLKMESCIIRNTAGGRGVFDAYTSIIENCIFSFCQKGGIYCQGGKIRNCQFINCRGKSGAGIIVYGGNGQIENCMFVRCISTYSGGGIDSTGRCIIKDCTFEECKPDNMT
;
A
#
# COMPACT_ATOMS: atom_id res chain seq x y z
N MET A 1 14.11 79.27 -20.84
CA MET A 1 12.98 78.59 -21.52
C MET A 1 12.80 77.22 -20.91
N THR A 2 11.71 77.07 -20.17
CA THR A 2 11.28 75.92 -19.38
C THR A 2 10.62 74.88 -20.28
N PHE A 3 11.24 73.72 -20.47
CA PHE A 3 10.54 72.55 -21.00
C PHE A 3 9.81 71.84 -19.85
N ARG A 4 8.50 72.13 -19.74
CA ARG A 4 7.53 71.39 -18.93
C ARG A 4 7.49 69.93 -19.40
N LEU A 5 8.15 69.03 -18.68
CA LEU A 5 7.78 67.61 -18.68
C LEU A 5 6.36 67.51 -18.10
N ARG A 6 5.40 67.18 -18.97
CA ARG A 6 3.99 67.00 -18.62
C ARG A 6 3.86 65.93 -17.54
N LYS A 7 3.19 66.28 -16.42
CA LYS A 7 2.75 65.38 -15.33
C LYS A 7 2.02 64.09 -15.79
N GLY A 8 1.63 63.97 -17.06
CA GLY A 8 0.92 62.82 -17.63
C GLY A 8 1.77 61.55 -17.82
N CYS A 9 3.06 61.65 -18.15
CA CYS A 9 3.90 60.45 -18.39
C CYS A 9 4.33 59.73 -17.09
N PHE A 10 4.47 60.46 -15.99
CA PHE A 10 4.80 59.89 -14.66
C PHE A 10 3.62 59.11 -14.06
N ASN A 11 2.38 59.58 -14.27
CA ASN A 11 1.17 58.90 -13.77
C ASN A 11 0.86 57.60 -14.52
N MET A 12 1.15 57.54 -15.83
CA MET A 12 0.86 56.35 -16.65
C MET A 12 1.81 55.18 -16.33
N GLY A 13 3.07 55.46 -15.96
CA GLY A 13 4.02 54.43 -15.49
C GLY A 13 3.64 53.83 -14.13
N ASN A 14 3.17 54.65 -13.18
CA ASN A 14 2.75 54.20 -11.86
C ASN A 14 1.46 53.36 -11.89
N GLU A 15 0.51 53.69 -12.77
CA GLU A 15 -0.73 52.91 -12.89
C GLU A 15 -0.52 51.52 -13.53
N LEU A 16 0.38 51.43 -14.53
CA LEU A 16 0.77 50.15 -15.13
C LEU A 16 1.48 49.24 -14.11
N LEU A 17 2.38 49.81 -13.31
CA LEU A 17 3.09 49.10 -12.24
C LEU A 17 2.13 48.59 -11.17
N ARG A 18 1.15 49.40 -10.77
CA ARG A 18 0.09 49.02 -9.83
C ARG A 18 -0.78 47.88 -10.38
N ARG A 19 -1.16 47.92 -11.67
CA ARG A 19 -1.93 46.84 -12.32
C ARG A 19 -1.14 45.53 -12.41
N LEU A 20 0.17 45.60 -12.66
CA LEU A 20 1.04 44.42 -12.69
C LEU A 20 1.23 43.81 -11.29
N GLN A 21 1.41 44.65 -10.27
CA GLN A 21 1.47 44.20 -8.86
C GLN A 21 0.16 43.55 -8.42
N ASN A 22 -0.98 44.17 -8.74
CA ASN A 22 -2.31 43.60 -8.46
C ASN A 22 -2.52 42.26 -9.16
N LYS A 23 -2.12 42.14 -10.43
CA LYS A 23 -2.13 40.84 -11.12
C LYS A 23 -1.25 39.82 -10.41
N LYS A 24 0.00 40.14 -10.08
CA LYS A 24 0.89 39.21 -9.35
C LYS A 24 0.25 38.75 -8.02
N LYS A 25 -0.26 39.69 -7.23
CA LYS A 25 -0.92 39.41 -5.94
C LYS A 25 -2.17 38.53 -6.11
N MET A 26 -2.97 38.74 -7.15
CA MET A 26 -4.14 37.90 -7.46
C MET A 26 -3.76 36.44 -7.78
N TRP A 27 -2.59 36.22 -8.39
CA TRP A 27 -2.11 34.88 -8.74
C TRP A 27 -1.49 34.14 -7.55
N THR A 28 -0.84 34.87 -6.62
CA THR A 28 -0.16 34.28 -5.46
C THR A 28 -1.02 34.24 -4.19
N THR A 29 -2.25 34.77 -4.23
CA THR A 29 -3.12 34.81 -3.05
C THR A 29 -3.59 33.39 -2.67
N PRO A 30 -3.30 32.91 -1.44
CA PRO A 30 -3.82 31.65 -0.95
C PRO A 30 -5.32 31.74 -0.65
N LYS A 31 -5.97 30.60 -0.39
CA LYS A 31 -7.36 30.59 0.09
C LYS A 31 -7.43 31.30 1.45
N HIS A 32 -8.51 32.06 1.67
CA HIS A 32 -8.72 32.79 2.92
C HIS A 32 -8.97 31.80 4.08
N PRO A 33 -8.59 32.09 5.34
CA PRO A 33 -8.78 31.15 6.46
C PRO A 33 -10.22 30.69 6.68
N ILE A 34 -11.23 31.50 6.32
CA ILE A 34 -12.66 31.11 6.39
C ILE A 34 -13.17 30.39 5.13
N TYR A 35 -12.31 30.04 4.17
CA TYR A 35 -12.68 29.36 2.92
C TYR A 35 -13.46 28.05 3.13
N PHE A 36 -13.11 27.31 4.19
CA PHE A 36 -13.72 26.01 4.52
C PHE A 36 -15.05 26.12 5.26
N GLN A 37 -15.54 27.33 5.53
CA GLN A 37 -16.86 27.53 6.14
C GLN A 37 -17.98 27.27 5.12
N SER A 38 -19.21 27.08 5.62
CA SER A 38 -20.38 26.87 4.77
C SER A 38 -20.56 28.03 3.79
N ILE A 39 -21.19 27.75 2.63
CA ILE A 39 -21.42 28.80 1.63
C ILE A 39 -22.22 29.97 2.20
N GLU A 40 -23.20 29.69 3.05
CA GLU A 40 -24.00 30.69 3.76
C GLU A 40 -23.15 31.56 4.69
N PHE A 41 -22.25 30.94 5.46
CA PHE A 41 -21.30 31.67 6.31
C PHE A 41 -20.46 32.64 5.48
N LYS A 42 -19.88 32.14 4.38
CA LYS A 42 -19.01 32.97 3.51
C LYS A 42 -19.78 34.14 2.92
N ILE A 43 -21.05 33.94 2.52
CA ILE A 43 -21.88 35.01 1.93
C ILE A 43 -22.16 36.11 2.96
N ILE A 44 -22.54 35.76 4.19
CA ILE A 44 -22.81 36.74 5.26
C ILE A 44 -21.54 37.50 5.63
N TYR A 45 -20.42 36.80 5.80
CA TYR A 45 -19.10 37.40 6.05
C TYR A 45 -18.74 38.42 4.98
N ALA A 46 -18.80 38.00 3.71
CA ALA A 46 -18.47 38.85 2.58
C ALA A 46 -19.42 40.04 2.42
N ALA A 47 -20.69 39.91 2.81
CA ALA A 47 -21.65 41.01 2.78
C ALA A 47 -21.25 42.12 3.77
N GLY A 48 -20.77 41.76 4.97
CA GLY A 48 -20.24 42.74 5.93
C GLY A 48 -19.04 43.51 5.39
N VAL A 49 -18.07 42.81 4.78
CA VAL A 49 -16.90 43.44 4.15
C VAL A 49 -17.32 44.32 2.95
N PHE A 50 -18.31 43.87 2.16
CA PHE A 50 -18.85 44.64 1.02
C PHE A 50 -19.52 45.95 1.47
N ILE A 51 -20.30 45.93 2.55
CA ILE A 51 -20.94 47.14 3.11
C ILE A 51 -19.87 48.16 3.51
N HIS A 52 -18.86 47.69 4.24
CA HIS A 52 -17.74 48.54 4.67
C HIS A 52 -16.99 49.16 3.47
N ALA A 53 -16.70 48.35 2.44
CA ALA A 53 -16.07 48.81 1.21
C ALA A 53 -16.88 49.90 0.47
N GLY A 54 -18.18 50.01 0.72
CA GLY A 54 -19.06 51.04 0.16
C GLY A 54 -18.98 52.41 0.83
N LEU A 55 -18.34 52.51 2.01
CA LEU A 55 -18.21 53.77 2.73
C LEU A 55 -17.26 54.76 2.02
N HIS A 56 -16.32 54.26 1.23
CA HIS A 56 -15.35 55.09 0.51
C HIS A 56 -15.96 55.78 -0.72
N LYS A 57 -16.50 56.99 -0.53
CA LYS A 57 -17.23 57.77 -1.56
C LYS A 57 -16.48 58.01 -2.89
N LYS A 58 -15.14 57.96 -2.92
CA LYS A 58 -14.33 58.21 -4.13
C LYS A 58 -14.04 56.96 -4.96
N VAL A 59 -14.29 55.75 -4.44
CA VAL A 59 -13.98 54.50 -5.13
C VAL A 59 -15.24 53.65 -5.16
N ASN A 60 -15.66 53.26 -6.37
CA ASN A 60 -16.76 52.32 -6.52
C ASN A 60 -16.39 51.00 -5.84
N THR A 61 -17.26 50.50 -4.97
CA THR A 61 -17.11 49.24 -4.23
C THR A 61 -16.67 48.08 -5.12
N LEU A 62 -17.26 47.97 -6.31
CA LEU A 62 -16.97 46.90 -7.27
C LEU A 62 -15.58 47.02 -7.92
N ASN A 63 -14.94 48.18 -7.82
CA ASN A 63 -13.58 48.42 -8.30
C ASN A 63 -12.53 48.25 -7.20
N ASN A 64 -12.93 47.89 -5.98
CA ASN A 64 -11.99 47.64 -4.89
C ASN A 64 -11.26 46.31 -5.13
N PHE A 65 -9.96 46.39 -5.39
CA PHE A 65 -9.13 45.22 -5.71
C PHE A 65 -9.06 44.21 -4.56
N GLU A 66 -8.95 44.65 -3.32
CA GLU A 66 -8.84 43.75 -2.16
C GLU A 66 -10.16 43.03 -1.89
N LEU A 67 -11.29 43.72 -2.10
CA LEU A 67 -12.61 43.09 -2.06
C LEU A 67 -12.76 42.07 -3.19
N GLU A 68 -12.39 42.41 -4.42
CA GLU A 68 -12.43 41.48 -5.54
C GLU A 68 -11.55 40.24 -5.27
N ARG A 69 -10.35 40.44 -4.73
CA ARG A 69 -9.40 39.40 -4.35
C ARG A 69 -9.98 38.46 -3.29
N LEU A 70 -10.60 39.02 -2.25
CA LEU A 70 -11.29 38.25 -1.21
C LEU A 70 -12.42 37.40 -1.80
N LEU A 71 -13.32 37.99 -2.58
CA LEU A 71 -14.46 37.29 -3.15
C LEU A 71 -14.04 36.20 -4.13
N THR A 72 -13.05 36.47 -4.99
CA THR A 72 -12.66 35.54 -6.07
C THR A 72 -11.63 34.52 -5.66
N LYS A 73 -10.53 34.93 -5.05
CA LYS A 73 -9.40 34.03 -4.74
C LYS A 73 -9.43 33.55 -3.31
N GLY A 74 -9.80 34.44 -2.38
CA GLY A 74 -9.93 34.08 -0.97
C GLY A 74 -11.05 33.07 -0.70
N LEU A 75 -12.29 33.41 -1.11
CA LEU A 75 -13.51 32.65 -0.80
C LEU A 75 -14.02 31.77 -1.95
N ASP A 76 -13.46 31.95 -3.15
CA ASP A 76 -13.75 31.18 -4.38
C ASP A 76 -15.18 31.32 -4.91
N PHE A 77 -15.73 32.53 -4.84
CA PHE A 77 -17.10 32.75 -5.30
C PHE A 77 -17.22 32.79 -6.82
N ASN A 78 -18.19 32.05 -7.33
CA ASN A 78 -18.70 32.19 -8.69
C ASN A 78 -19.58 33.45 -8.82
N GLN A 79 -20.02 33.76 -10.05
CA GLN A 79 -20.82 34.97 -10.31
C GLN A 79 -22.17 34.98 -9.58
N LYS A 80 -22.80 33.81 -9.37
CA LYS A 80 -24.09 33.71 -8.66
C LYS A 80 -23.93 34.04 -7.19
N GLU A 81 -22.88 33.54 -6.55
CA GLU A 81 -22.57 33.77 -5.14
C GLU A 81 -22.19 35.24 -4.89
N LYS A 82 -21.41 35.86 -5.77
CA LYS A 82 -21.13 37.30 -5.68
C LYS A 82 -22.40 38.15 -5.76
N ALA A 83 -23.35 37.79 -6.64
CA ALA A 83 -24.64 38.48 -6.72
C ALA A 83 -25.46 38.30 -5.42
N GLN A 84 -25.36 37.14 -4.76
CA GLN A 84 -25.99 36.91 -3.47
C GLN A 84 -25.38 37.78 -2.36
N VAL A 85 -24.05 37.93 -2.32
CA VAL A 85 -23.36 38.85 -1.39
C VAL A 85 -23.92 40.26 -1.52
N ILE A 86 -24.03 40.77 -2.76
CA ILE A 86 -24.60 42.11 -3.03
C ILE A 86 -26.06 42.19 -2.58
N ARG A 87 -26.85 41.13 -2.79
CA ARG A 87 -28.27 41.08 -2.38
C ARG A 87 -28.42 41.13 -0.86
N VAL A 88 -27.59 40.41 -0.12
CA VAL A 88 -27.58 40.43 1.35
C VAL A 88 -27.14 41.80 1.86
N ALA A 89 -26.12 42.40 1.24
CA ALA A 89 -25.61 43.72 1.59
C ALA A 89 -26.61 44.87 1.41
N ARG A 90 -27.67 44.72 0.60
CA ARG A 90 -28.71 45.75 0.41
C ARG A 90 -29.47 46.11 1.70
N ASN A 91 -29.55 45.19 2.65
CA ASN A 91 -30.15 45.47 3.96
C ASN A 91 -29.02 45.52 4.99
N GLU A 92 -28.36 46.68 5.06
CA GLU A 92 -27.15 46.89 5.85
C GLU A 92 -27.32 46.44 7.30
N GLN A 93 -28.42 46.86 7.94
CA GLN A 93 -28.65 46.56 9.35
C GLN A 93 -28.83 45.06 9.61
N LYS A 94 -29.62 44.36 8.79
CA LYS A 94 -29.76 42.90 8.91
C LYS A 94 -28.46 42.16 8.62
N ALA A 95 -27.67 42.63 7.66
CA ALA A 95 -26.39 42.01 7.32
C ALA A 95 -25.36 42.20 8.45
N ILE A 96 -25.28 43.38 9.05
CA ILE A 96 -24.42 43.66 10.20
C ILE A 96 -24.81 42.79 11.40
N ASP A 97 -26.10 42.73 11.74
CA ASP A 97 -26.60 41.86 12.81
C ASP A 97 -26.26 40.39 12.57
N ALA A 98 -26.37 39.94 11.32
CA ALA A 98 -26.01 38.57 10.94
C ALA A 98 -24.50 38.31 11.10
N VAL A 99 -23.65 39.26 10.70
CA VAL A 99 -22.18 39.15 10.89
C VAL A 99 -21.83 39.07 12.38
N ILE A 100 -22.42 39.91 13.22
CA ILE A 100 -22.14 39.92 14.67
C ILE A 100 -22.49 38.56 15.30
N ARG A 101 -23.63 37.98 14.91
CA ARG A 101 -24.04 36.65 15.40
C ARG A 101 -23.18 35.52 14.84
N LEU A 102 -22.66 35.68 13.62
CA LEU A 102 -21.87 34.67 12.91
C LEU A 102 -20.44 34.55 13.47
N LEU A 103 -19.81 35.68 13.82
CA LEU A 103 -18.40 35.74 14.25
C LEU A 103 -18.25 35.44 15.75
N THR A 104 -18.24 34.16 16.10
CA THR A 104 -18.23 33.71 17.50
C THR A 104 -16.82 33.64 18.11
N THR A 105 -15.80 33.32 17.31
CA THR A 105 -14.42 33.12 17.81
C THR A 105 -13.56 34.39 17.72
N PRO A 106 -12.58 34.59 18.62
CA PRO A 106 -11.65 35.72 18.55
C PRO A 106 -10.94 35.85 17.20
N VAL A 107 -10.43 34.73 16.66
CA VAL A 107 -9.74 34.68 15.36
C VAL A 107 -10.64 35.17 14.22
N MET A 108 -11.91 34.76 14.19
CA MET A 108 -12.86 35.21 13.16
C MET A 108 -13.13 36.71 13.23
N LYS A 109 -13.25 37.27 14.44
CA LYS A 109 -13.46 38.70 14.67
C LYS A 109 -12.24 39.52 14.24
N GLU A 110 -11.05 39.05 14.58
CA GLU A 110 -9.77 39.67 14.19
C GLU A 110 -9.55 39.60 12.67
N LEU A 111 -9.86 38.47 12.03
CA LEU A 111 -9.81 38.32 10.57
C LEU A 111 -10.79 39.27 9.87
N PHE A 112 -12.00 39.41 10.39
CA PHE A 112 -12.97 40.33 9.82
C PHE A 112 -12.46 41.78 9.87
N LEU A 113 -11.93 42.23 11.01
CA LEU A 113 -11.30 43.55 11.10
C LEU A 113 -10.10 43.69 10.15
N MET A 114 -9.27 42.66 10.01
CA MET A 114 -8.16 42.65 9.05
C MET A 114 -8.63 42.82 7.60
N ASP A 115 -9.74 42.19 7.21
CA ASP A 115 -10.33 42.36 5.88
C ASP A 115 -10.91 43.78 5.70
N LEU A 116 -11.59 44.34 6.72
CA LEU A 116 -12.07 45.73 6.67
C LEU A 116 -10.92 46.72 6.46
N ILE A 117 -9.85 46.58 7.24
CA ILE A 117 -8.63 47.39 7.12
C ILE A 117 -8.01 47.18 5.75
N SER A 118 -7.87 45.94 5.28
CA SER A 118 -7.22 45.65 4.00
C SER A 118 -7.97 46.26 2.82
N VAL A 119 -9.29 46.19 2.83
CA VAL A 119 -10.16 46.80 1.81
C VAL A 119 -10.07 48.33 1.84
N SER A 120 -9.93 48.92 3.03
CA SER A 120 -9.73 50.37 3.20
C SER A 120 -8.36 50.88 2.70
N MET A 121 -7.37 50.00 2.54
CA MET A 121 -6.01 50.37 2.11
C MET A 121 -5.85 50.49 0.58
N GLY A 122 -6.89 50.18 -0.19
CA GLY A 122 -6.84 50.05 -1.66
C GLY A 122 -6.68 51.37 -2.45
N SER A 123 -6.87 52.54 -1.84
CA SER A 123 -6.83 53.84 -2.55
C SER A 123 -6.76 55.03 -1.60
N ASP A 124 -5.69 55.83 -1.68
CA ASP A 124 -5.44 57.01 -0.84
C ASP A 124 -5.63 56.75 0.68
N MET A 125 -5.51 57.78 1.51
CA MET A 125 -5.68 57.62 2.97
C MET A 125 -7.12 57.20 3.31
N MET A 126 -7.24 56.18 4.16
CA MET A 126 -8.49 55.68 4.74
C MET A 126 -9.41 56.83 5.22
N SER A 127 -10.65 56.82 4.76
CA SER A 127 -11.66 57.85 5.05
C SER A 127 -12.07 57.86 6.53
N ASN A 128 -12.69 58.95 6.98
CA ASN A 128 -13.18 59.05 8.36
C ASN A 128 -14.34 58.07 8.60
N GLU A 129 -15.21 57.87 7.61
CA GLU A 129 -16.31 56.91 7.68
C GLU A 129 -15.82 55.45 7.83
N GLU A 130 -14.75 55.07 7.11
CA GLU A 130 -14.14 53.73 7.26
C GLU A 130 -13.51 53.55 8.65
N LYS A 131 -12.81 54.56 9.18
CA LYS A 131 -12.23 54.53 10.53
C LYS A 131 -13.30 54.35 11.60
N GLU A 132 -14.40 55.09 11.48
CA GLU A 132 -15.53 54.99 12.40
C GLU A 132 -16.16 53.60 12.34
N SER A 133 -16.34 53.03 11.13
CA SER A 133 -16.85 51.68 10.96
C SER A 133 -15.95 50.61 11.58
N ILE A 134 -14.63 50.69 11.39
CA ILE A 134 -13.67 49.76 12.02
C ILE A 134 -13.74 49.89 13.56
N GLY A 135 -13.83 51.13 14.07
CA GLY A 135 -13.99 51.40 15.50
C GLY A 135 -15.26 50.76 16.09
N LEU A 136 -16.40 50.93 15.43
CA LEU A 136 -17.68 50.35 15.86
C LEU A 136 -17.62 48.82 15.88
N PHE A 137 -17.08 48.18 14.84
CA PHE A 137 -16.90 46.72 14.83
C PHE A 137 -15.92 46.25 15.92
N ALA A 138 -14.85 46.99 16.18
CA ALA A 138 -13.92 46.67 17.25
C ALA A 138 -14.59 46.71 18.63
N GLU A 139 -15.43 47.72 18.90
CA GLU A 139 -16.22 47.81 20.13
C GLU A 139 -17.20 46.64 20.26
N LEU A 140 -17.96 46.33 19.20
CA LEU A 140 -18.91 45.22 19.15
C LEU A 140 -18.24 43.85 19.36
N PHE A 141 -16.99 43.70 18.91
CA PHE A 141 -16.21 42.48 19.07
C PHE A 141 -15.39 42.43 20.36
N HIS A 142 -15.43 43.48 21.17
CA HIS A 142 -14.61 43.64 22.37
C HIS A 142 -13.10 43.54 22.09
N ILE A 143 -12.66 44.10 20.96
CA ILE A 143 -11.25 44.19 20.57
C ILE A 143 -10.72 45.56 21.00
N SER A 144 -9.70 45.56 21.86
CA SER A 144 -9.12 46.78 22.40
C SER A 144 -8.48 47.65 21.32
N HIS A 145 -8.44 48.96 21.55
CA HIS A 145 -7.75 49.92 20.66
C HIS A 145 -6.27 49.54 20.40
N LYS A 146 -5.61 48.91 21.38
CA LYS A 146 -4.23 48.43 21.22
C LYS A 146 -4.14 47.28 20.20
N GLN A 147 -5.09 46.35 20.23
CA GLN A 147 -5.16 45.24 19.27
C GLN A 147 -5.49 45.75 17.86
N VAL A 148 -6.46 46.67 17.72
CA VAL A 148 -6.80 47.29 16.42
C VAL A 148 -5.57 47.96 15.81
N LYS A 149 -4.83 48.74 16.59
CA LYS A 149 -3.60 49.41 16.11
C LYS A 149 -2.52 48.43 15.65
N LEU A 150 -2.40 47.26 16.29
CA LEU A 150 -1.49 46.19 15.86
C LEU A 150 -1.94 45.55 14.54
N LEU A 151 -3.24 45.29 14.38
CA LEU A 151 -3.83 44.79 13.12
C LEU A 151 -3.60 45.80 11.98
N GLU A 152 -3.82 47.09 12.22
CA GLU A 152 -3.53 48.16 11.26
C GLU A 152 -2.05 48.21 10.88
N GLN A 153 -1.13 48.18 11.86
CA GLN A 153 0.30 48.17 11.58
C GLN A 153 0.73 46.96 10.75
N PHE A 154 0.14 45.79 11.03
CA PHE A 154 0.39 44.58 10.25
C PHE A 154 -0.17 44.72 8.83
N ALA A 155 -1.40 45.19 8.67
CA ALA A 155 -2.02 45.41 7.36
C ALA A 155 -1.20 46.41 6.51
N VAL A 156 -0.68 47.48 7.11
CA VAL A 156 0.24 48.43 6.46
C VAL A 156 1.53 47.73 6.02
N ALA A 157 2.15 46.93 6.89
CA ALA A 157 3.36 46.19 6.54
C ALA A 157 3.11 45.18 5.41
N ALA A 158 1.96 44.50 5.43
CA ALA A 158 1.53 43.57 4.40
C ALA A 158 1.28 44.27 3.05
N PHE A 159 0.60 45.43 3.08
CA PHE A 159 0.34 46.25 1.90
C PHE A 159 1.63 46.79 1.26
N LEU A 160 2.60 47.21 2.07
CA LEU A 160 3.91 47.68 1.61
C LEU A 160 4.90 46.55 1.27
N HIS A 161 4.50 45.28 1.42
CA HIS A 161 5.36 44.11 1.27
C HIS A 161 6.64 44.13 2.14
N ASP A 162 6.59 44.80 3.31
CA ASP A 162 7.71 44.89 4.26
C ASP A 162 7.73 43.66 5.19
N LYS A 163 8.45 42.63 4.74
CA LYS A 163 8.56 41.34 5.44
C LYS A 163 9.16 41.46 6.84
N ASN A 164 10.15 42.33 7.02
CA ASN A 164 10.87 42.44 8.30
C ASN A 164 9.98 43.09 9.35
N ARG A 165 9.25 44.13 8.95
CA ARG A 165 8.28 44.80 9.82
C ARG A 165 7.09 43.90 10.14
N ALA A 166 6.56 43.19 9.14
CA ALA A 166 5.49 42.22 9.33
C ALA A 166 5.89 41.12 10.34
N LYS A 167 7.10 40.53 10.21
CA LYS A 167 7.62 39.52 11.15
C LYS A 167 7.74 40.04 12.58
N LYS A 168 8.21 41.29 12.77
CA LYS A 168 8.29 41.90 14.11
C LYS A 168 6.91 42.06 14.75
N ILE A 169 5.93 42.57 14.00
CA ILE A 169 4.57 42.78 14.49
C ILE A 169 3.89 41.44 14.81
N MET A 170 4.05 40.42 13.96
CA MET A 170 3.51 39.07 14.21
C MET A 170 4.03 38.45 15.51
N ASN A 171 5.29 38.72 15.89
CA ASN A 171 5.84 38.25 17.16
C ASN A 171 5.30 39.00 18.40
N GLU A 172 4.73 40.19 18.21
CA GLU A 172 4.13 40.99 19.27
C GLU A 172 2.63 40.73 19.43
N MET A 173 1.95 40.31 18.36
CA MET A 173 0.50 40.06 18.33
C MET A 173 0.02 39.12 19.46
N PRO A 174 0.58 37.91 19.65
CA PRO A 174 0.15 37.01 20.73
C PRO A 174 0.35 37.61 22.13
N LYS A 175 1.43 38.37 22.33
CA LYS A 175 1.74 39.04 23.62
C LYS A 175 0.73 40.13 23.98
N ASN A 176 -0.05 40.59 23.01
CA ASN A 176 -1.07 41.62 23.17
C ASN A 176 -2.49 41.08 22.98
N GLY A 177 -2.67 39.77 23.10
CA GLY A 177 -3.99 39.12 23.08
C GLY A 177 -4.63 39.00 21.69
N ILE A 178 -3.85 39.11 20.61
CA ILE A 178 -4.33 38.76 19.26
C ILE A 178 -4.19 37.24 19.08
N SER A 179 -5.27 36.59 18.66
CA SER A 179 -5.39 35.14 18.54
C SER A 179 -4.95 34.62 17.17
N CYS A 180 -4.98 35.46 16.13
CA CYS A 180 -4.47 35.13 14.80
C CYS A 180 -3.00 34.68 14.85
N THR A 181 -2.73 33.51 14.29
CA THR A 181 -1.39 32.97 14.10
C THR A 181 -0.87 33.33 12.71
N ILE A 182 0.37 32.92 12.42
CA ILE A 182 0.98 33.16 11.11
C ILE A 182 0.24 32.39 10.00
N ALA A 183 -0.44 31.29 10.32
CA ALA A 183 -1.25 30.55 9.36
C ALA A 183 -2.41 31.43 8.82
N GLU A 184 -3.13 32.14 9.70
CA GLU A 184 -4.19 33.05 9.29
C GLU A 184 -3.64 34.28 8.55
N LEU A 185 -2.53 34.83 9.02
CA LEU A 185 -1.99 36.10 8.53
C LEU A 185 -1.28 35.97 7.16
N LYS A 186 -0.87 34.77 6.74
CA LYS A 186 -0.27 34.49 5.42
C LYS A 186 -1.17 34.91 4.25
N TYR A 187 -2.48 34.94 4.44
CA TYR A 187 -3.40 35.45 3.41
C TYR A 187 -3.12 36.91 3.00
N TYR A 188 -2.70 37.73 3.97
CA TYR A 188 -2.39 39.14 3.76
C TYR A 188 -0.96 39.34 3.24
N ILE A 189 -0.03 38.42 3.56
CA ILE A 189 1.37 38.49 3.13
C ILE A 189 1.91 37.10 2.71
N SER A 190 1.76 36.76 1.43
CA SER A 190 2.10 35.44 0.88
C SER A 190 3.59 35.09 0.91
N ASP A 191 4.48 36.09 0.91
CA ASP A 191 5.91 35.90 0.69
C ASP A 191 6.71 35.75 2.00
N VAL A 192 6.04 35.47 3.12
CA VAL A 192 6.69 35.19 4.41
C VAL A 192 6.84 33.69 4.58
N ASP A 193 8.07 33.20 4.34
CA ASP A 193 8.47 31.85 4.74
C ASP A 193 8.38 31.76 6.27
N TYR A 194 7.44 30.93 6.73
CA TYR A 194 7.30 30.58 8.14
C TYR A 194 7.04 29.08 8.24
N VAL A 195 7.92 28.42 8.99
CA VAL A 195 7.83 27.01 9.35
C VAL A 195 7.23 26.93 10.74
N THR A 196 6.06 26.31 10.86
CA THR A 196 5.46 26.03 12.17
C THR A 196 6.26 24.91 12.84
N LYS A 197 7.01 25.26 13.89
CA LYS A 197 7.74 24.28 14.70
C LYS A 197 6.81 23.73 15.78
N ILE A 198 6.66 22.40 15.79
CA ILE A 198 5.81 21.69 16.73
C ILE A 198 6.75 20.93 17.66
N ASP A 199 6.89 21.47 18.87
CA ASP A 199 7.63 20.91 19.99
C ASP A 199 6.60 20.43 21.03
N HIS A 200 6.76 19.22 21.59
CA HIS A 200 5.87 18.57 22.58
C HIS A 200 4.44 19.17 22.71
N THR A 201 3.56 18.94 21.72
CA THR A 201 2.17 19.38 21.86
C THR A 201 1.41 18.43 22.79
N VAL A 202 1.18 18.89 24.02
CA VAL A 202 0.19 18.29 24.93
C VAL A 202 -1.19 18.61 24.36
N PHE A 203 -1.74 17.71 23.56
CA PHE A 203 -3.14 17.81 23.16
C PHE A 203 -4.01 17.88 24.42
N THR A 204 -4.83 18.90 24.55
CA THR A 204 -5.88 18.93 25.59
C THR A 204 -6.95 17.88 25.27
N LYS A 205 -7.60 17.29 26.28
CA LYS A 205 -8.71 16.33 26.07
C LYS A 205 -9.78 16.99 25.20
N SER A 206 -10.18 16.33 24.10
CA SER A 206 -11.14 16.80 23.06
C SER A 206 -10.66 17.89 22.06
N SER A 207 -9.36 17.96 21.75
CA SER A 207 -8.83 18.92 20.76
C SER A 207 -8.77 18.39 19.33
N MET A 208 -9.17 19.23 18.37
CA MET A 208 -8.87 19.09 16.94
C MET A 208 -7.68 19.98 16.60
N VAL A 209 -6.57 19.41 16.14
CA VAL A 209 -5.37 20.12 15.73
C VAL A 209 -5.25 20.06 14.21
N LYS A 210 -4.95 21.20 13.57
CA LYS A 210 -4.80 21.27 12.12
C LYS A 210 -3.43 21.81 11.72
N LEU A 211 -2.73 21.09 10.85
CA LEU A 211 -1.43 21.44 10.31
C LEU A 211 -1.56 21.78 8.82
N TYR A 212 -0.96 22.91 8.43
CA TYR A 212 -1.00 23.45 7.07
C TYR A 212 0.37 23.97 6.65
N ASP A 213 0.63 23.99 5.34
CA ASP A 213 1.85 24.55 4.74
C ASP A 213 3.13 23.91 5.35
N GLN A 214 4.20 24.67 5.54
CA GLN A 214 5.46 24.14 6.08
C GLN A 214 5.40 23.92 7.59
N CYS A 215 5.52 22.66 8.00
CA CYS A 215 5.56 22.26 9.41
C CYS A 215 6.84 21.47 9.72
N GLU A 216 7.33 21.57 10.95
CA GLU A 216 8.44 20.78 11.46
C GLU A 216 8.00 20.10 12.76
N ILE A 217 7.95 18.77 12.76
CA ILE A 217 7.63 17.95 13.93
C ILE A 217 8.95 17.50 14.55
N LYS A 218 9.34 18.13 15.67
CA LYS A 218 10.62 17.81 16.32
C LYS A 218 10.52 16.57 17.21
N ASP A 219 9.45 16.49 17.99
CA ASP A 219 9.15 15.39 18.92
C ASP A 219 7.91 14.62 18.48
N ASP A 220 7.67 13.46 19.10
CA ASP A 220 6.51 12.64 18.81
C ASP A 220 5.18 13.37 19.12
N ILE A 221 4.21 13.24 18.21
CA ILE A 221 2.85 13.77 18.35
C ILE A 221 1.94 12.62 18.77
N ILE A 222 1.35 12.69 19.97
CA ILE A 222 0.43 11.65 20.47
C ILE A 222 -1.02 12.08 20.27
N VAL A 223 -1.75 11.40 19.38
CA VAL A 223 -3.16 11.66 19.09
C VAL A 223 -4.02 10.66 19.89
N GLY A 224 -4.45 11.09 21.07
CA GLY A 224 -5.21 10.29 22.02
C GLY A 224 -6.70 10.16 21.69
N ASN A 225 -7.41 9.38 22.51
CA ASN A 225 -8.86 9.17 22.36
C ASN A 225 -9.66 10.48 22.34
N GLY A 226 -10.55 10.63 21.35
CA GLY A 226 -11.37 11.82 21.11
C GLY A 226 -10.61 13.01 20.51
N GLN A 227 -9.33 12.83 20.12
CA GLN A 227 -8.54 13.86 19.45
C GLN A 227 -8.48 13.60 17.95
N THR A 228 -8.37 14.67 17.17
CA THR A 228 -8.25 14.60 15.72
C THR A 228 -7.11 15.47 15.23
N LEU A 229 -6.19 14.90 14.47
CA LEU A 229 -5.12 15.62 13.79
C LEU A 229 -5.42 15.66 12.29
N ILE A 230 -5.51 16.86 11.74
CA ILE A 230 -5.74 17.06 10.30
C ILE A 230 -4.49 17.70 9.70
N ILE A 231 -3.88 17.04 8.72
CA ILE A 231 -2.74 17.54 7.95
C ILE A 231 -3.24 17.77 6.53
N SER A 232 -3.25 19.03 6.08
CA SER A 232 -3.84 19.38 4.79
C SER A 232 -3.02 20.43 4.05
N ASN A 233 -2.70 20.16 2.78
CA ASN A 233 -1.86 21.04 1.96
C ASN A 233 -0.54 21.40 2.66
N ALA A 234 0.06 20.42 3.35
CA ALA A 234 1.22 20.63 4.21
C ALA A 234 2.47 19.92 3.68
N VAL A 235 3.63 20.51 3.95
CA VAL A 235 4.94 19.86 3.80
C VAL A 235 5.55 19.75 5.19
N VAL A 236 5.55 18.54 5.72
CA VAL A 236 5.93 18.24 7.10
C VAL A 236 7.32 17.61 7.13
N ALA A 237 8.27 18.31 7.74
CA ALA A 237 9.58 17.77 8.09
C ALA A 237 9.46 16.98 9.40
N MET A 238 9.71 15.67 9.34
CA MET A 238 9.49 14.73 10.42
C MET A 238 10.83 14.36 11.09
N TYR A 239 11.03 14.79 12.34
CA TYR A 239 12.06 14.27 13.23
C TYR A 239 11.43 13.29 14.23
N GLY A 240 10.32 13.69 14.87
CA GLY A 240 9.44 12.80 15.62
C GLY A 240 8.53 11.96 14.74
N SER A 241 7.62 11.23 15.36
CA SER A 241 6.61 10.35 14.75
C SER A 241 5.20 10.76 15.15
N ILE A 242 4.18 10.44 14.35
CA ILE A 242 2.77 10.59 14.76
C ILE A 242 2.32 9.27 15.39
N ILE A 243 1.94 9.29 16.66
CA ILE A 243 1.50 8.15 17.44
C ILE A 243 0.01 8.26 17.69
N LEU A 244 -0.79 7.36 17.09
CA LEU A 244 -2.21 7.27 17.37
C LEU A 244 -2.47 6.38 18.60
N ASP A 245 -3.14 6.94 19.60
CA ASP A 245 -3.52 6.26 20.84
C ASP A 245 -5.02 6.43 21.10
N GLY A 246 -5.84 5.97 20.16
CA GLY A 246 -7.31 6.08 20.22
C GLY A 246 -7.89 7.21 19.37
N GLY A 247 -7.04 8.02 18.75
CA GLY A 247 -7.43 9.20 17.98
C GLY A 247 -7.62 8.97 16.49
N ILE A 248 -7.90 10.07 15.78
CA ILE A 248 -8.11 10.10 14.34
C ILE A 248 -7.04 10.98 13.68
N VAL A 249 -6.40 10.48 12.63
CA VAL A 249 -5.48 11.28 11.79
C VAL A 249 -6.00 11.32 10.36
N GLN A 250 -6.10 12.53 9.80
CA GLN A 250 -6.53 12.75 8.42
C GLN A 250 -5.43 13.51 7.67
N ILE A 251 -4.90 12.89 6.61
CA ILE A 251 -3.89 13.48 5.74
C ILE A 251 -4.49 13.68 4.35
N ARG A 252 -4.41 14.91 3.85
CA ARG A 252 -4.96 15.31 2.54
C ARG A 252 -3.96 16.18 1.78
N ASN A 253 -3.64 15.82 0.54
CA ASN A 253 -2.74 16.60 -0.35
C ASN A 253 -1.48 17.09 0.38
N SER A 254 -0.75 16.21 1.03
CA SER A 254 0.33 16.59 1.96
C SER A 254 1.55 15.70 1.80
N GLN A 255 2.71 16.23 2.18
CA GLN A 255 4.00 15.55 2.08
C GLN A 255 4.61 15.39 3.46
N LEU A 256 4.97 14.16 3.83
CA LEU A 256 5.66 13.85 5.08
C LEU A 256 7.06 13.35 4.74
N ARG A 257 8.09 14.06 5.21
CA ARG A 257 9.49 13.81 4.85
C ARG A 257 10.32 13.53 6.11
N LYS A 258 10.84 12.31 6.24
CA LYS A 258 11.77 11.96 7.33
C LYS A 258 13.05 12.80 7.21
N ARG A 259 13.49 13.40 8.32
CA ARG A 259 14.70 14.23 8.37
C ARG A 259 15.86 13.62 9.14
N ASN A 260 15.59 12.76 10.12
CA ASN A 260 16.61 11.98 10.83
C ASN A 260 16.77 10.57 10.24
N PHE A 261 17.70 9.78 10.78
CA PHE A 261 17.96 8.39 10.38
C PHE A 261 17.38 7.38 11.39
N SER A 262 16.32 7.77 12.09
CA SER A 262 15.64 6.88 13.05
C SER A 262 14.82 5.83 12.32
N CYS A 263 14.85 4.58 12.82
CA CYS A 263 14.02 3.48 12.32
C CYS A 263 12.55 3.56 12.77
N GLN A 264 12.18 4.58 13.55
CA GLN A 264 10.79 4.76 13.96
C GLN A 264 9.89 5.12 12.76
N PRO A 265 8.70 4.50 12.65
CA PRO A 265 7.76 4.78 11.58
C PRO A 265 7.34 6.26 11.55
N LEU A 266 6.94 6.77 10.39
CA LEU A 266 6.38 8.13 10.32
C LEU A 266 5.06 8.23 11.10
N ILE A 267 4.23 7.20 10.99
CA ILE A 267 2.94 7.10 11.65
C ILE A 267 2.83 5.71 12.28
N GLN A 268 2.46 5.64 13.56
CA GLN A 268 2.24 4.38 14.26
C GLN A 268 1.00 4.41 15.14
N SER A 269 0.32 3.27 15.35
CA SER A 269 -0.80 3.16 16.31
C SER A 269 -0.44 2.28 17.50
N LYS A 270 -0.83 2.69 18.71
CA LYS A 270 -0.76 1.87 19.95
C LYS A 270 -2.11 1.32 20.39
N SER A 271 -3.19 2.04 20.10
CA SER A 271 -4.56 1.67 20.44
C SER A 271 -5.46 1.76 19.20
N TYR A 272 -6.70 1.30 19.30
CA TYR A 272 -7.67 1.36 18.21
C TYR A 272 -7.82 2.77 17.64
N SER A 273 -7.37 2.99 16.41
CA SER A 273 -7.28 4.34 15.83
C SER A 273 -7.71 4.37 14.36
N GLN A 274 -8.06 5.55 13.84
CA GLN A 274 -8.41 5.73 12.43
C GLN A 274 -7.38 6.59 11.71
N LEU A 275 -6.88 6.10 10.58
CA LEU A 275 -5.95 6.80 9.72
C LEU A 275 -6.50 6.91 8.30
N ASP A 276 -6.81 8.13 7.88
CA ASP A 276 -7.29 8.42 6.52
C ASP A 276 -6.24 9.23 5.75
N ILE A 277 -5.71 8.67 4.67
CA ILE A 277 -4.71 9.30 3.82
C ILE A 277 -5.23 9.36 2.38
N VAL A 278 -5.27 10.56 1.80
CA VAL A 278 -5.61 10.80 0.38
C VAL A 278 -4.62 11.82 -0.16
N ASP A 279 -4.05 11.56 -1.34
CA ASP A 279 -3.03 12.44 -1.96
C ASP A 279 -1.83 12.71 -1.03
N GLY A 280 -1.34 11.66 -0.36
CA GLY A 280 -0.17 11.72 0.51
C GLY A 280 1.13 11.38 -0.23
N ASN A 281 2.22 12.09 0.08
CA ASN A 281 3.57 11.74 -0.40
C ASN A 281 4.51 11.53 0.78
N PHE A 282 5.00 10.31 0.94
CA PHE A 282 5.81 9.87 2.07
C PHE A 282 7.23 9.55 1.61
N TRP A 283 8.21 10.24 2.17
CA TRP A 283 9.62 9.99 1.91
C TRP A 283 10.32 9.53 3.20
N CYS A 284 10.67 8.25 3.26
CA CYS A 284 11.20 7.59 4.46
C CYS A 284 12.74 7.48 4.50
N LYS A 285 13.43 7.98 3.46
CA LYS A 285 14.90 8.12 3.39
C LYS A 285 15.67 6.80 3.62
N GLY A 286 15.06 5.67 3.26
CA GLY A 286 15.61 4.33 3.46
C GLY A 286 15.88 3.98 4.94
N CYS A 287 15.13 4.56 5.88
CA CYS A 287 15.38 4.39 7.31
C CYS A 287 14.24 3.69 8.06
N CYS A 288 12.99 3.85 7.63
CA CYS A 288 11.84 3.36 8.39
C CYS A 288 10.64 2.99 7.50
N SER A 289 9.63 2.36 8.12
CA SER A 289 8.28 2.20 7.58
C SER A 289 7.52 3.54 7.55
N ALA A 290 6.58 3.69 6.63
CA ALA A 290 5.71 4.88 6.62
C ALA A 290 4.58 4.75 7.64
N VAL A 291 3.88 3.62 7.64
CA VAL A 291 2.70 3.39 8.49
C VAL A 291 2.83 2.03 9.17
N VAL A 292 2.67 2.00 10.49
CA VAL A 292 2.58 0.77 11.28
C VAL A 292 1.35 0.83 12.17
N MET A 293 0.33 0.03 11.88
CA MET A 293 -0.89 0.01 12.68
C MET A 293 -1.17 -1.38 13.24
N GLU A 294 -1.13 -1.51 14.57
CA GLU A 294 -1.49 -2.74 15.28
C GLU A 294 -3.01 -2.92 15.41
N HIS A 295 -3.77 -1.82 15.48
CA HIS A 295 -5.22 -1.83 15.69
C HIS A 295 -5.92 -0.71 14.92
N GLY A 296 -7.19 -0.90 14.56
CA GLY A 296 -8.05 0.14 14.01
C GLY A 296 -8.27 0.05 12.50
N GLN A 297 -8.43 1.19 11.84
CA GLN A 297 -8.84 1.29 10.44
C GLN A 297 -7.90 2.15 9.60
N LEU A 298 -7.56 1.69 8.40
CA LEU A 298 -6.69 2.38 7.45
C LEU A 298 -7.40 2.60 6.11
N PHE A 299 -7.56 3.86 5.70
CA PHE A 299 -7.94 4.22 4.34
C PHE A 299 -6.79 4.97 3.68
N PHE A 300 -6.16 4.38 2.66
CA PHE A 300 -4.98 4.94 2.01
C PHE A 300 -5.18 5.00 0.51
N LYS A 301 -5.31 6.19 -0.05
CA LYS A 301 -5.70 6.38 -1.44
C LYS A 301 -4.86 7.41 -2.20
N ASP A 302 -4.68 7.19 -3.50
CA ASP A 302 -4.11 8.14 -4.47
C ASP A 302 -2.76 8.73 -3.98
N SER A 303 -1.85 7.88 -3.50
CA SER A 303 -0.69 8.32 -2.72
C SER A 303 0.62 7.69 -3.18
N ASN A 304 1.75 8.21 -2.69
CA ASN A 304 3.09 7.74 -3.03
C ASN A 304 3.91 7.49 -1.76
N ILE A 305 4.62 6.37 -1.69
CA ILE A 305 5.58 6.06 -0.63
C ILE A 305 6.90 5.65 -1.25
N ARG A 306 8.01 6.23 -0.78
CA ARG A 306 9.33 6.02 -1.35
C ARG A 306 10.41 5.77 -0.31
N GLU A 307 11.35 4.90 -0.67
CA GLU A 307 12.59 4.63 0.05
C GLU A 307 12.33 4.22 1.50
N THR A 308 11.79 3.03 1.73
CA THR A 308 11.58 2.50 3.09
C THR A 308 12.63 1.46 3.44
N LEU A 309 12.91 1.34 4.73
CA LEU A 309 13.66 0.22 5.30
C LEU A 309 12.77 -0.46 6.34
N GLY A 310 12.28 -1.64 5.97
CA GLY A 310 11.06 -2.25 6.50
C GLY A 310 9.88 -2.06 5.53
N SER A 311 8.83 -2.87 5.73
CA SER A 311 7.60 -2.77 4.93
C SER A 311 7.02 -1.36 5.04
N ALA A 312 6.71 -0.73 3.91
CA ALA A 312 6.19 0.63 3.89
C ALA A 312 4.90 0.78 4.71
N VAL A 313 4.01 -0.21 4.62
CA VAL A 313 2.80 -0.34 5.42
C VAL A 313 2.80 -1.68 6.13
N ILE A 314 2.71 -1.66 7.46
CA ILE A 314 2.46 -2.84 8.31
C ILE A 314 1.08 -2.64 8.95
N PHE A 315 0.16 -3.57 8.75
CA PHE A 315 -1.21 -3.44 9.24
C PHE A 315 -1.72 -4.74 9.87
N ARG A 316 -2.10 -4.67 11.15
CA ARG A 316 -2.72 -5.74 11.94
C ARG A 316 -4.11 -5.37 12.50
N GLY A 317 -4.67 -4.25 12.05
CA GLY A 317 -5.99 -3.77 12.48
C GLY A 317 -7.17 -4.47 11.81
N ASP A 318 -8.39 -3.96 12.02
CA ASP A 318 -9.63 -4.64 11.64
C ASP A 318 -9.93 -4.58 10.15
N LYS A 319 -9.79 -3.38 9.56
CA LYS A 319 -10.20 -3.08 8.18
C LYS A 319 -9.23 -2.13 7.55
N PHE A 320 -8.85 -2.44 6.32
CA PHE A 320 -8.08 -1.50 5.51
C PHE A 320 -8.55 -1.46 4.07
N LYS A 321 -8.23 -0.36 3.42
CA LYS A 321 -8.37 -0.19 1.97
C LYS A 321 -7.19 0.61 1.45
N ILE A 322 -6.41 0.02 0.56
CA ILE A 322 -5.25 0.65 -0.10
C ILE A 322 -5.57 0.75 -1.59
N GLU A 323 -5.76 1.96 -2.11
CA GLU A 323 -6.19 2.19 -3.49
C GLU A 323 -5.28 3.17 -4.24
N ASN A 324 -4.86 2.81 -5.44
CA ASN A 324 -4.06 3.70 -6.31
C ASN A 324 -2.82 4.26 -5.60
N VAL A 325 -2.12 3.42 -4.85
CA VAL A 325 -0.88 3.81 -4.15
C VAL A 325 0.33 3.32 -4.93
N TYR A 326 1.31 4.20 -5.12
CA TYR A 326 2.60 3.88 -5.71
C TYR A 326 3.66 3.66 -4.62
N PHE A 327 4.26 2.48 -4.62
CA PHE A 327 5.33 2.07 -3.73
C PHE A 327 6.63 1.94 -4.53
N GLU A 328 7.68 2.62 -4.10
CA GLU A 328 8.96 2.69 -4.81
C GLU A 328 10.14 2.49 -3.86
N HIS A 329 11.05 1.58 -4.22
CA HIS A 329 12.25 1.29 -3.43
C HIS A 329 11.92 0.95 -1.97
N CYS A 330 10.94 0.05 -1.77
CA CYS A 330 10.55 -0.42 -0.45
C CYS A 330 11.30 -1.71 -0.12
N LEU A 331 12.30 -1.61 0.77
CA LEU A 331 13.20 -2.71 1.08
C LEU A 331 12.97 -3.21 2.50
N SER A 332 12.60 -4.47 2.65
CA SER A 332 12.30 -5.10 3.94
C SER A 332 13.11 -6.38 4.12
N ASN A 333 13.73 -6.54 5.30
CA ASN A 333 14.28 -7.82 5.76
C ASN A 333 13.20 -8.71 6.40
N GLN A 334 11.95 -8.24 6.44
CA GLN A 334 10.78 -8.97 6.93
C GLN A 334 9.85 -9.30 5.76
N ASN A 335 8.67 -9.83 6.07
CA ASN A 335 7.65 -10.18 5.07
C ASN A 335 7.05 -8.92 4.45
N GLY A 336 6.75 -8.98 3.15
CA GLY A 336 6.16 -7.89 2.39
C GLY A 336 7.11 -6.71 2.23
N GLY A 337 7.74 -6.56 1.06
CA GLY A 337 8.67 -5.45 0.83
C GLY A 337 8.02 -4.07 0.99
N ALA A 338 6.82 -3.90 0.43
CA ALA A 338 6.05 -2.67 0.52
C ALA A 338 4.87 -2.79 1.51
N VAL A 339 4.13 -3.89 1.47
CA VAL A 339 2.90 -4.05 2.25
C VAL A 339 2.94 -5.38 2.99
N CYS A 340 2.76 -5.32 4.31
CA CYS A 340 2.62 -6.48 5.18
C CYS A 340 1.28 -6.37 5.91
N ILE A 341 0.33 -7.24 5.55
CA ILE A 341 -1.01 -7.30 6.16
C ILE A 341 -1.12 -8.61 6.94
N GLU A 342 -1.46 -8.52 8.22
CA GLU A 342 -1.71 -9.70 9.06
C GLU A 342 -3.19 -9.85 9.46
N ASN A 343 -4.08 -9.04 8.88
CA ASN A 343 -5.53 -9.15 9.09
C ASN A 343 -6.21 -10.04 8.03
N GLU A 344 -7.49 -10.34 8.24
CA GLU A 344 -8.28 -11.24 7.39
C GLU A 344 -9.27 -10.54 6.44
N THR A 345 -9.42 -9.21 6.49
CA THR A 345 -10.36 -8.50 5.59
C THR A 345 -9.82 -7.14 5.13
N GLY A 346 -9.85 -6.93 3.82
CA GLY A 346 -9.41 -5.69 3.21
C GLY A 346 -9.11 -5.85 1.73
N GLN A 347 -8.72 -4.73 1.11
CA GLN A 347 -8.52 -4.66 -0.33
C GLN A 347 -7.28 -3.82 -0.67
N ILE A 348 -6.47 -4.33 -1.59
CA ILE A 348 -5.38 -3.63 -2.26
C ILE A 348 -5.75 -3.53 -3.73
N LYS A 349 -5.98 -2.32 -4.25
CA LYS A 349 -6.50 -2.14 -5.62
C LYS A 349 -5.79 -1.04 -6.39
N GLY A 350 -5.46 -1.30 -7.65
CA GLY A 350 -4.91 -0.27 -8.55
C GLY A 350 -3.52 0.21 -8.14
N CYS A 351 -2.82 -0.52 -7.28
CA CYS A 351 -1.53 -0.13 -6.74
C CYS A 351 -0.39 -0.52 -7.69
N SER A 352 0.70 0.24 -7.64
CA SER A 352 1.91 -0.05 -8.41
C SER A 352 3.10 -0.18 -7.49
N PHE A 353 3.88 -1.24 -7.68
CA PHE A 353 5.04 -1.60 -6.86
C PHE A 353 6.27 -1.65 -7.76
N TYR A 354 7.24 -0.79 -7.47
CA TYR A 354 8.49 -0.70 -8.22
C TYR A 354 9.68 -0.96 -7.29
N ASP A 355 10.53 -1.90 -7.67
CA ASP A 355 11.76 -2.27 -6.96
C ASP A 355 11.53 -2.49 -5.45
N CYS A 356 10.55 -3.34 -5.14
CA CYS A 356 10.22 -3.73 -3.77
C CYS A 356 10.89 -5.07 -3.43
N GLN A 357 11.47 -5.17 -2.24
CA GLN A 357 12.13 -6.40 -1.79
C GLN A 357 11.64 -6.80 -0.40
N GLY A 358 11.25 -8.07 -0.25
CA GLY A 358 10.82 -8.66 1.02
C GLY A 358 11.41 -10.05 1.24
N LYS A 359 11.31 -10.57 2.46
CA LYS A 359 11.68 -11.96 2.77
C LYS A 359 10.74 -12.95 2.10
N LEU A 360 9.46 -12.86 2.48
CA LEU A 360 8.31 -13.52 1.86
C LEU A 360 7.45 -12.45 1.19
N GLY A 361 7.10 -12.62 -0.07
CA GLY A 361 6.30 -11.62 -0.78
C GLY A 361 7.14 -10.39 -1.11
N GLY A 362 7.78 -10.39 -2.29
CA GLY A 362 8.70 -9.32 -2.66
C GLY A 362 8.09 -7.92 -2.55
N ALA A 363 6.80 -7.78 -2.84
CA ALA A 363 6.04 -6.55 -2.62
C ALA A 363 5.01 -6.70 -1.49
N ILE A 364 4.23 -7.79 -1.50
CA ILE A 364 3.07 -7.96 -0.62
C ILE A 364 3.19 -9.28 0.15
N TYR A 365 3.08 -9.20 1.47
CA TYR A 365 2.71 -10.33 2.31
C TYR A 365 1.31 -10.09 2.88
N THR A 366 0.46 -11.10 2.79
CA THR A 366 -0.92 -11.00 3.27
C THR A 366 -1.48 -12.34 3.73
N LYS A 367 -2.67 -12.31 4.35
CA LYS A 367 -3.39 -13.48 4.85
C LYS A 367 -4.72 -13.69 4.15
N ASN A 368 -5.39 -14.78 4.50
CA ASN A 368 -6.67 -15.18 3.94
C ASN A 368 -7.72 -14.08 4.06
N GLY A 369 -8.47 -13.85 2.97
CA GLY A 369 -9.61 -12.93 2.93
C GLY A 369 -9.29 -11.54 2.37
N ILE A 370 -8.04 -11.32 1.98
CA ILE A 370 -7.61 -10.08 1.32
C ILE A 370 -7.73 -10.18 -0.20
N GLU A 371 -8.31 -9.15 -0.80
CA GLU A 371 -8.39 -8.97 -2.25
C GLU A 371 -7.22 -8.13 -2.77
N ILE A 372 -6.62 -8.57 -3.89
CA ILE A 372 -5.56 -7.85 -4.60
C ILE A 372 -5.96 -7.73 -6.07
N LEU A 373 -6.29 -6.52 -6.50
CA LEU A 373 -6.95 -6.27 -7.79
C LEU A 373 -6.22 -5.21 -8.59
N ASP A 374 -6.08 -5.43 -9.90
CA ASP A 374 -5.63 -4.41 -10.85
C ASP A 374 -4.24 -3.81 -10.50
N CYS A 375 -3.34 -4.60 -9.89
CA CYS A 375 -2.03 -4.15 -9.43
C CYS A 375 -0.92 -4.42 -10.43
N ILE A 376 0.10 -3.56 -10.43
CA ILE A 376 1.29 -3.68 -11.30
C ILE A 376 2.53 -3.85 -10.44
N PHE A 377 3.37 -4.82 -10.80
CA PHE A 377 4.60 -5.14 -10.09
C PHE A 377 5.76 -5.16 -11.08
N ASN A 378 6.81 -4.40 -10.76
CA ASN A 378 8.00 -4.30 -11.60
C ASN A 378 9.25 -4.36 -10.74
N PHE A 379 10.22 -5.20 -11.13
CA PHE A 379 11.48 -5.41 -10.40
C PHE A 379 11.31 -5.84 -8.94
N CYS A 380 10.17 -6.43 -8.56
CA CYS A 380 9.98 -6.94 -7.20
C CYS A 380 10.74 -8.25 -6.95
N LYS A 381 11.29 -8.42 -5.74
CA LYS A 381 12.11 -9.58 -5.39
C LYS A 381 11.80 -10.15 -4.01
N ALA A 382 11.62 -11.46 -3.92
CA ALA A 382 11.64 -12.18 -2.65
C ALA A 382 13.00 -12.82 -2.37
N LEU A 383 13.39 -12.88 -1.09
CA LEU A 383 14.58 -13.61 -0.65
C LEU A 383 14.32 -15.12 -0.53
N GLU A 384 13.11 -15.52 -0.16
CA GLU A 384 12.73 -16.92 0.03
C GLU A 384 11.62 -17.34 -0.94
N TYR A 385 10.39 -16.87 -0.73
CA TYR A 385 9.20 -17.33 -1.47
C TYR A 385 8.27 -16.17 -1.85
N GLY A 386 7.50 -16.37 -2.92
CA GLY A 386 6.50 -15.40 -3.40
C GLY A 386 7.19 -14.18 -3.97
N GLY A 387 7.74 -14.30 -5.18
CA GLY A 387 8.57 -13.26 -5.81
C GLY A 387 7.94 -11.87 -5.81
N VAL A 388 6.62 -11.82 -5.78
CA VAL A 388 5.83 -10.61 -5.62
C VAL A 388 4.87 -10.70 -4.44
N ILE A 389 4.02 -11.73 -4.42
CA ILE A 389 2.95 -11.90 -3.43
C ILE A 389 3.15 -13.21 -2.69
N PHE A 390 3.15 -13.14 -1.36
CA PHE A 390 3.01 -14.30 -0.50
C PHE A 390 1.67 -14.21 0.23
N TYR A 391 0.82 -15.22 0.03
CA TYR A 391 -0.56 -15.24 0.50
C TYR A 391 -0.78 -16.41 1.46
N GLU A 392 -0.89 -16.13 2.75
CA GLU A 392 -1.12 -17.14 3.79
C GLU A 392 -2.61 -17.48 3.89
N GLY A 393 -3.01 -18.58 3.24
CA GLY A 393 -4.38 -19.04 3.14
C GLY A 393 -4.81 -19.35 1.71
N GLU A 394 -6.12 -19.51 1.51
CA GLU A 394 -6.66 -19.87 0.19
C GLU A 394 -7.06 -18.65 -0.64
N ILE A 395 -6.51 -18.58 -1.86
CA ILE A 395 -6.67 -17.41 -2.72
C ILE A 395 -8.12 -17.31 -3.26
N GLU A 396 -8.86 -18.40 -3.47
CA GLU A 396 -10.32 -18.41 -3.82
C GLU A 396 -10.78 -17.21 -4.71
N GLU A 397 -10.08 -16.95 -5.82
CA GLU A 397 -10.30 -15.83 -6.75
C GLU A 397 -10.06 -14.38 -6.25
N LYS A 398 -9.44 -14.19 -5.09
CA LYS A 398 -9.19 -12.87 -4.49
C LYS A 398 -8.08 -12.08 -5.18
N ILE A 399 -7.30 -12.70 -6.07
CA ILE A 399 -6.25 -12.03 -6.83
C ILE A 399 -6.62 -12.03 -8.31
N ARG A 400 -6.77 -10.83 -8.91
CA ARG A 400 -7.19 -10.66 -10.31
C ARG A 400 -6.50 -9.48 -10.98
N ASN A 401 -6.36 -9.56 -12.31
CA ASN A 401 -5.83 -8.49 -13.18
C ASN A 401 -4.50 -7.90 -12.71
N CYS A 402 -3.62 -8.73 -12.16
CA CYS A 402 -2.32 -8.30 -11.69
C CYS A 402 -1.25 -8.62 -12.74
N TYR A 403 -0.32 -7.69 -12.94
CA TYR A 403 0.73 -7.79 -13.96
C TYR A 403 2.11 -7.72 -13.31
N TYR A 404 2.98 -8.66 -13.68
CA TYR A 404 4.32 -8.80 -13.09
C TYR A 404 5.37 -8.77 -14.20
N THR A 405 6.37 -7.91 -14.05
CA THR A 405 7.47 -7.78 -15.01
C THR A 405 8.81 -7.73 -14.28
N HIS A 406 9.78 -8.50 -14.77
CA HIS A 406 11.12 -8.58 -14.18
C HIS A 406 11.12 -8.90 -12.66
N CYS A 407 10.16 -9.68 -12.19
CA CYS A 407 10.07 -10.11 -10.79
C CYS A 407 10.84 -11.41 -10.56
N TYR A 408 11.31 -11.61 -9.33
CA TYR A 408 12.14 -12.78 -8.98
C TYR A 408 11.77 -13.37 -7.61
N PRO A 409 11.78 -14.71 -7.46
CA PRO A 409 12.07 -15.73 -8.49
C PRO A 409 11.01 -15.79 -9.61
N ARG A 410 11.45 -16.13 -10.84
CA ARG A 410 10.58 -16.22 -12.02
C ARG A 410 9.71 -17.47 -11.96
N GLY A 411 8.43 -17.36 -12.31
CA GLY A 411 7.47 -18.46 -12.27
C GLY A 411 6.94 -18.76 -10.85
N GLU A 412 7.32 -17.95 -9.87
CA GLU A 412 6.93 -18.03 -8.46
C GLU A 412 6.45 -16.66 -7.96
N GLU A 413 5.91 -15.84 -8.86
CA GLU A 413 5.49 -14.47 -8.56
C GLU A 413 4.45 -14.44 -7.43
N ILE A 414 3.53 -15.41 -7.42
CA ILE A 414 2.56 -15.61 -6.35
C ILE A 414 2.79 -16.98 -5.73
N ILE A 415 2.88 -17.02 -4.41
CA ILE A 415 2.83 -18.26 -3.64
C ILE A 415 1.66 -18.21 -2.65
N GLN A 416 0.81 -19.23 -2.73
CA GLN A 416 -0.21 -19.57 -1.77
C GLN A 416 0.39 -20.44 -0.67
N HIS A 417 0.20 -20.12 0.60
CA HIS A 417 0.66 -20.95 1.72
C HIS A 417 -0.53 -21.56 2.45
N ILE A 418 -0.68 -22.87 2.31
CA ILE A 418 -1.74 -23.64 2.97
C ILE A 418 -1.15 -24.24 4.24
N ILE A 419 -1.57 -23.68 5.37
CA ILE A 419 -1.13 -24.06 6.71
C ILE A 419 -2.35 -24.33 7.60
N GLY A 420 -2.25 -25.33 8.48
CA GLY A 420 -3.31 -25.66 9.41
C GLY A 420 -2.88 -26.73 10.41
N LYS A 421 -3.44 -26.66 11.63
CA LYS A 421 -3.12 -27.61 12.71
C LYS A 421 -3.82 -28.96 12.56
N SER A 422 -5.01 -28.97 11.98
CA SER A 422 -5.78 -30.18 11.70
C SER A 422 -5.54 -30.64 10.27
N GLU A 423 -5.72 -31.93 10.03
CA GLU A 423 -5.72 -32.50 8.68
C GLU A 423 -6.82 -31.83 7.82
N LYS A 424 -6.47 -31.50 6.58
CA LYS A 424 -7.40 -31.01 5.57
C LYS A 424 -8.04 -32.20 4.86
N ILE A 425 -9.32 -32.43 5.13
CA ILE A 425 -10.09 -33.51 4.51
C ILE A 425 -10.72 -33.00 3.21
N ILE A 426 -10.41 -33.66 2.10
CA ILE A 426 -10.97 -33.40 0.78
C ILE A 426 -12.01 -34.49 0.50
N ASP A 427 -13.29 -34.14 0.64
CA ASP A 427 -14.45 -35.02 0.39
C ASP A 427 -15.15 -34.75 -0.96
N LYS A 428 -14.74 -33.70 -1.65
CA LYS A 428 -15.24 -33.28 -2.97
C LYS A 428 -14.06 -32.90 -3.87
N GLU A 429 -14.33 -32.23 -4.98
CA GLU A 429 -13.28 -31.67 -5.83
C GLU A 429 -12.53 -30.52 -5.13
N TYR A 430 -11.21 -30.55 -5.20
CA TYR A 430 -10.31 -29.51 -4.71
C TYR A 430 -9.16 -29.33 -5.70
N ASN A 431 -8.96 -28.08 -6.15
CA ASN A 431 -8.03 -27.74 -7.23
C ASN A 431 -6.92 -26.84 -6.70
N ILE A 432 -5.67 -27.28 -6.87
CA ILE A 432 -4.46 -26.49 -6.64
C ILE A 432 -3.98 -25.99 -7.99
N ILE A 433 -4.23 -24.71 -8.26
CA ILE A 433 -3.89 -24.02 -9.52
C ILE A 433 -2.87 -22.89 -9.33
N TRP A 434 -2.62 -22.50 -8.08
CA TRP A 434 -1.60 -21.52 -7.73
C TRP A 434 -0.34 -22.26 -7.31
N ASN A 435 0.83 -21.62 -7.44
CA ASN A 435 2.02 -22.16 -6.80
C ASN A 435 1.78 -22.18 -5.29
N THR A 436 2.09 -23.31 -4.65
CA THR A 436 1.64 -23.56 -3.29
C THR A 436 2.77 -24.06 -2.41
N LEU A 437 2.95 -23.44 -1.26
CA LEU A 437 3.64 -24.02 -0.11
C LEU A 437 2.60 -24.77 0.72
N LEU A 438 2.66 -26.10 0.75
CA LEU A 438 1.69 -26.96 1.43
C LEU A 438 2.30 -27.56 2.69
N GLU A 439 1.94 -26.99 3.84
CA GLU A 439 2.43 -27.37 5.17
C GLU A 439 1.36 -28.10 6.01
N GLN A 440 0.09 -28.00 5.61
CA GLN A 440 -1.00 -28.73 6.22
C GLN A 440 -1.16 -30.14 5.64
N THR A 441 -1.20 -31.17 6.48
CA THR A 441 -1.50 -32.55 6.05
C THR A 441 -2.82 -32.63 5.29
N VAL A 442 -2.82 -33.29 4.14
CA VAL A 442 -3.99 -33.44 3.28
C VAL A 442 -4.41 -34.91 3.20
N PHE A 443 -5.69 -35.16 3.45
CA PHE A 443 -6.32 -36.46 3.27
C PHE A 443 -7.45 -36.36 2.24
N VAL A 444 -7.31 -37.08 1.12
CA VAL A 444 -8.34 -37.20 0.08
C VAL A 444 -9.18 -38.44 0.37
N SER A 445 -10.43 -38.24 0.77
CA SER A 445 -11.33 -39.36 1.07
C SER A 445 -11.76 -40.09 -0.21
N GLU A 446 -12.40 -41.25 -0.08
CA GLU A 446 -12.88 -42.05 -1.21
C GLU A 446 -13.81 -41.29 -2.18
N LYS A 447 -14.52 -40.28 -1.68
CA LYS A 447 -15.40 -39.41 -2.47
C LYS A 447 -14.66 -38.19 -3.05
N GLY A 448 -13.53 -37.82 -2.45
CA GLY A 448 -12.73 -36.66 -2.81
C GLY A 448 -11.99 -36.80 -4.13
N THR A 449 -11.65 -35.66 -4.70
CA THR A 449 -10.77 -35.54 -5.86
C THR A 449 -9.83 -34.37 -5.67
N LEU A 450 -8.53 -34.63 -5.65
CA LEU A 450 -7.48 -33.60 -5.60
C LEU A 450 -6.89 -33.44 -7.00
N ARG A 451 -6.97 -32.22 -7.53
CA ARG A 451 -6.36 -31.85 -8.80
C ARG A 451 -5.23 -30.85 -8.57
N MET A 452 -4.09 -31.06 -9.24
CA MET A 452 -3.02 -30.06 -9.37
C MET A 452 -2.83 -29.78 -10.86
N ASP A 453 -3.01 -28.54 -11.28
CA ASP A 453 -2.91 -28.17 -12.70
C ASP A 453 -2.12 -26.88 -12.88
N GLY A 454 -1.01 -26.96 -13.61
CA GLY A 454 -0.15 -25.80 -13.91
C GLY A 454 0.57 -25.19 -12.70
N ALA A 455 0.62 -25.89 -11.56
CA ALA A 455 1.12 -25.36 -10.30
C ALA A 455 2.52 -25.87 -9.93
N PHE A 456 3.34 -25.02 -9.30
CA PHE A 456 4.52 -25.46 -8.56
C PHE A 456 4.20 -25.63 -7.08
N VAL A 457 4.24 -26.86 -6.59
CA VAL A 457 3.90 -27.22 -5.21
C VAL A 457 5.15 -27.62 -4.43
N TYR A 458 5.45 -26.85 -3.39
CA TYR A 458 6.38 -27.22 -2.33
C TYR A 458 5.64 -28.01 -1.27
N LEU A 459 5.97 -29.28 -1.17
CA LEU A 459 5.27 -30.21 -0.30
C LEU A 459 6.07 -30.43 0.98
N MET A 460 5.51 -30.05 2.13
CA MET A 460 6.13 -30.23 3.45
C MET A 460 5.45 -31.30 4.31
N CYS A 461 4.40 -31.91 3.79
CA CYS A 461 3.67 -33.00 4.43
C CYS A 461 3.25 -34.03 3.37
N PRO A 462 3.18 -35.32 3.70
CA PRO A 462 2.71 -36.31 2.75
C PRO A 462 1.21 -36.11 2.45
N ILE A 463 0.82 -36.33 1.20
CA ILE A 463 -0.59 -36.35 0.79
C ILE A 463 -1.09 -37.78 0.85
N VAL A 464 -2.11 -38.03 1.67
CA VAL A 464 -2.78 -39.34 1.75
C VAL A 464 -4.01 -39.30 0.84
N CYS A 465 -4.17 -40.29 -0.02
CA CYS A 465 -5.27 -40.35 -0.96
C CYS A 465 -5.92 -41.74 -1.03
N ARG A 466 -7.23 -41.77 -0.78
CA ARG A 466 -8.14 -42.91 -1.05
C ARG A 466 -9.14 -42.61 -2.17
N GLY A 467 -9.33 -41.33 -2.50
CA GLY A 467 -10.16 -40.86 -3.60
C GLY A 467 -9.45 -40.88 -4.95
N THR A 468 -9.55 -39.76 -5.67
CA THR A 468 -8.90 -39.57 -6.98
C THR A 468 -7.83 -38.49 -6.90
N LEU A 469 -6.67 -38.78 -7.49
CA LEU A 469 -5.57 -37.84 -7.65
C LEU A 469 -5.34 -37.57 -9.13
N GLU A 470 -5.36 -36.31 -9.53
CA GLU A 470 -5.08 -35.86 -10.90
C GLU A 470 -4.00 -34.77 -10.86
N ILE A 471 -2.87 -34.97 -11.54
CA ILE A 471 -1.78 -33.99 -11.57
C ILE A 471 -1.38 -33.75 -13.03
N ARG A 472 -1.42 -32.50 -13.48
CA ARG A 472 -1.14 -32.10 -14.86
C ARG A 472 -0.26 -30.86 -14.91
N HIS A 473 0.70 -30.83 -15.83
CA HIS A 473 1.56 -29.66 -16.10
C HIS A 473 2.18 -29.03 -14.84
N SER A 474 2.40 -29.83 -13.80
CA SER A 474 2.73 -29.34 -12.46
C SER A 474 4.13 -29.78 -12.06
N LYS A 475 4.72 -29.04 -11.13
CA LYS A 475 5.98 -29.41 -10.50
C LYS A 475 5.73 -29.62 -9.01
N VAL A 476 6.30 -30.68 -8.44
CA VAL A 476 6.17 -30.94 -7.01
C VAL A 476 7.54 -31.23 -6.43
N LYS A 477 7.92 -30.49 -5.39
CA LYS A 477 9.20 -30.66 -4.70
C LYS A 477 8.97 -30.93 -3.22
N GLY A 478 9.57 -32.00 -2.70
CA GLY A 478 9.53 -32.30 -1.28
C GLY A 478 10.49 -31.40 -0.47
N LEU A 479 10.01 -30.79 0.60
CA LEU A 479 10.79 -29.95 1.51
C LEU A 479 10.46 -30.32 2.95
N GLN A 480 11.44 -30.83 3.71
CA GLN A 480 11.28 -31.09 5.15
C GLN A 480 10.05 -31.94 5.50
N ILE A 481 9.69 -32.88 4.63
CA ILE A 481 8.49 -33.72 4.78
C ILE A 481 8.62 -34.57 6.06
N ASN A 482 7.60 -34.53 6.90
CA ASN A 482 7.42 -35.46 8.01
C ASN A 482 6.91 -36.83 7.49
N GLY A 483 7.77 -37.55 6.77
CA GLY A 483 7.40 -38.78 6.09
C GLY A 483 8.48 -39.28 5.14
N ARG A 484 8.27 -40.49 4.62
CA ARG A 484 9.24 -41.13 3.71
C ARG A 484 8.96 -40.82 2.24
N ASP A 485 7.68 -40.77 1.88
CA ASP A 485 7.20 -40.64 0.51
C ASP A 485 6.25 -39.44 0.41
N MET A 486 6.25 -38.72 -0.70
CA MET A 486 5.45 -37.50 -0.91
C MET A 486 3.94 -37.78 -1.03
N PHE A 487 3.59 -38.86 -1.73
CA PHE A 487 2.21 -39.24 -1.99
C PHE A 487 1.97 -40.68 -1.52
N LEU A 488 0.96 -40.85 -0.67
CA LEU A 488 0.52 -42.13 -0.11
C LEU A 488 -0.87 -42.45 -0.70
N LEU A 489 -0.90 -43.25 -1.75
CA LEU A 489 -2.12 -43.71 -2.39
C LEU A 489 -2.52 -45.05 -1.77
N GLU A 490 -3.48 -44.99 -0.85
CA GLU A 490 -3.96 -46.13 -0.09
C GLU A 490 -5.24 -46.66 -0.72
N TRP A 491 -5.12 -47.60 -1.65
CA TRP A 491 -6.28 -48.17 -2.35
C TRP A 491 -7.12 -47.09 -3.03
N ALA A 492 -6.43 -46.10 -3.61
CA ALA A 492 -7.08 -44.96 -4.21
C ALA A 492 -7.91 -45.39 -5.42
N ARG A 493 -9.09 -44.77 -5.59
CA ARG A 493 -9.98 -45.00 -6.73
C ARG A 493 -9.26 -44.82 -8.08
N GLY A 494 -8.33 -43.88 -8.15
CA GLY A 494 -7.46 -43.71 -9.30
C GLY A 494 -6.42 -42.61 -9.10
N ALA A 495 -5.29 -42.73 -9.79
CA ALA A 495 -4.28 -41.68 -9.84
C ALA A 495 -3.79 -41.52 -11.29
N THR A 496 -3.95 -40.32 -11.83
CA THR A 496 -3.53 -39.95 -13.19
C THR A 496 -2.57 -38.77 -13.11
N ILE A 497 -1.34 -38.95 -13.60
CA ILE A 497 -0.30 -37.93 -13.56
C ILE A 497 0.27 -37.75 -14.97
N GLU A 498 0.22 -36.54 -15.50
CA GLU A 498 0.60 -36.24 -16.88
C GLU A 498 1.49 -34.98 -16.95
N TYR A 499 2.51 -34.99 -17.81
CA TYR A 499 3.33 -33.81 -18.12
C TYR A 499 3.91 -33.08 -16.90
N SER A 500 4.28 -33.81 -15.86
CA SER A 500 4.61 -33.24 -14.54
C SER A 500 5.97 -33.68 -14.03
N GLU A 501 6.56 -32.88 -13.14
CA GLU A 501 7.90 -33.10 -12.58
C GLU A 501 7.83 -33.28 -11.06
N PHE A 502 8.55 -34.28 -10.55
CA PHE A 502 8.62 -34.60 -9.12
C PHE A 502 10.07 -34.69 -8.67
N ASP A 503 10.43 -33.86 -7.69
CA ASP A 503 11.77 -33.83 -7.08
C ASP A 503 11.68 -34.24 -5.60
N GLY A 504 12.25 -35.39 -5.28
CA GLY A 504 12.34 -35.93 -3.91
C GLY A 504 13.36 -35.22 -3.03
N ASN A 505 14.03 -34.19 -3.54
CA ASN A 505 15.02 -33.36 -2.88
C ASN A 505 16.15 -34.16 -2.20
N LEU A 506 16.53 -35.28 -2.81
CA LEU A 506 17.51 -36.26 -2.31
C LEU A 506 17.17 -36.86 -0.94
N GLN A 507 15.93 -36.73 -0.48
CA GLN A 507 15.54 -37.13 0.88
C GLN A 507 14.29 -38.00 0.90
N TYR A 508 13.42 -37.92 -0.10
CA TYR A 508 12.10 -38.55 -0.07
C TYR A 508 11.90 -39.49 -1.27
N GLY A 509 10.97 -40.45 -1.13
CA GLY A 509 10.34 -41.09 -2.28
C GLY A 509 9.18 -40.24 -2.80
N ILE A 510 8.67 -40.55 -4.00
CA ILE A 510 7.54 -39.79 -4.57
C ILE A 510 6.22 -40.50 -4.30
N PHE A 511 5.96 -41.64 -4.96
CA PHE A 511 4.66 -42.31 -4.90
C PHE A 511 4.76 -43.67 -4.21
N ARG A 512 3.93 -43.87 -3.18
CA ARG A 512 3.54 -45.19 -2.68
C ARG A 512 2.12 -45.48 -3.13
N ALA A 513 1.96 -46.42 -4.05
CA ALA A 513 0.72 -46.67 -4.78
C ALA A 513 0.04 -48.00 -4.42
N SER A 514 0.02 -48.36 -3.13
CA SER A 514 -0.50 -49.62 -2.62
C SER A 514 -1.96 -49.85 -3.03
N GLY A 515 -2.23 -50.96 -3.71
CA GLY A 515 -3.57 -51.30 -4.19
C GLY A 515 -4.16 -50.34 -5.23
N THR A 516 -3.35 -49.41 -5.76
CA THR A 516 -3.81 -48.32 -6.61
C THR A 516 -3.35 -48.50 -8.05
N ARG A 517 -4.27 -48.31 -9.02
CA ARG A 517 -3.94 -48.24 -10.45
C ARG A 517 -3.41 -46.86 -10.82
N LEU A 518 -2.08 -46.74 -10.83
CA LEU A 518 -1.37 -45.54 -11.22
C LEU A 518 -1.26 -45.44 -12.76
N LYS A 519 -1.69 -44.32 -13.33
CA LYS A 519 -1.45 -43.93 -14.72
C LYS A 519 -0.51 -42.74 -14.73
N MET A 520 0.61 -42.86 -15.43
CA MET A 520 1.62 -41.82 -15.47
C MET A 520 2.15 -41.66 -16.90
N GLU A 521 2.11 -40.46 -17.43
CA GLU A 521 2.53 -40.16 -18.80
C GLU A 521 3.42 -38.92 -18.87
N SER A 522 4.52 -39.00 -19.63
CA SER A 522 5.38 -37.84 -19.92
C SER A 522 5.87 -37.10 -18.67
N CYS A 523 6.20 -37.85 -17.61
CA CYS A 523 6.61 -37.29 -16.33
C CYS A 523 8.11 -37.43 -16.07
N ILE A 524 8.65 -36.55 -15.23
CA ILE A 524 10.03 -36.61 -14.74
C ILE A 524 10.01 -36.86 -13.24
N ILE A 525 10.69 -37.92 -12.81
CA ILE A 525 10.84 -38.31 -11.41
C ILE A 525 12.32 -38.29 -11.10
N ARG A 526 12.72 -37.48 -10.11
CA ARG A 526 14.14 -37.33 -9.81
C ARG A 526 14.49 -37.20 -8.35
N ASN A 527 15.77 -37.43 -8.08
CA ASN A 527 16.42 -37.12 -6.80
C ASN A 527 15.76 -37.80 -5.60
N THR A 528 15.47 -39.09 -5.69
CA THR A 528 14.82 -39.83 -4.59
C THR A 528 15.85 -40.66 -3.82
N ALA A 529 16.07 -40.38 -2.52
CA ALA A 529 16.97 -41.21 -1.68
C ALA A 529 16.34 -41.75 -0.39
N GLY A 530 15.24 -41.16 0.11
CA GLY A 530 14.47 -41.72 1.24
C GLY A 530 13.60 -42.90 0.84
N GLY A 531 13.07 -42.85 -0.38
CA GLY A 531 12.17 -43.85 -0.96
C GLY A 531 12.45 -44.04 -2.45
N ARG A 532 11.47 -44.62 -3.14
CA ARG A 532 11.53 -44.92 -4.58
C ARG A 532 10.81 -43.85 -5.38
N GLY A 533 11.02 -43.85 -6.70
CA GLY A 533 10.18 -43.05 -7.59
C GLY A 533 8.71 -43.47 -7.49
N VAL A 534 8.44 -44.75 -7.75
CA VAL A 534 7.13 -45.37 -7.59
C VAL A 534 7.29 -46.69 -6.82
N PHE A 535 6.47 -46.90 -5.79
CA PHE A 535 6.51 -48.10 -4.95
C PHE A 535 5.12 -48.73 -4.79
N ASP A 536 5.07 -50.05 -4.90
CA ASP A 536 3.89 -50.90 -4.64
C ASP A 536 2.67 -50.59 -5.52
N ALA A 537 2.90 -50.12 -6.75
CA ALA A 537 1.83 -49.85 -7.70
C ALA A 537 1.17 -51.15 -8.21
N TYR A 538 -0.17 -51.16 -8.26
CA TYR A 538 -0.96 -52.30 -8.72
C TYR A 538 -1.39 -52.14 -10.18
N THR A 539 -0.86 -52.96 -11.09
CA THR A 539 -1.21 -52.95 -12.53
C THR A 539 -1.11 -51.55 -13.17
N SER A 540 0.00 -50.85 -12.94
CA SER A 540 0.21 -49.46 -13.39
C SER A 540 0.43 -49.34 -14.89
N ILE A 541 0.13 -48.16 -15.46
CA ILE A 541 0.49 -47.77 -16.83
C ILE A 541 1.43 -46.58 -16.71
N ILE A 542 2.70 -46.75 -17.09
CA ILE A 542 3.75 -45.72 -16.98
C ILE A 542 4.43 -45.59 -18.34
N GLU A 543 4.20 -44.48 -19.03
CA GLU A 543 4.60 -44.29 -20.42
C GLU A 543 5.34 -42.97 -20.65
N ASN A 544 6.40 -42.99 -21.44
CA ASN A 544 7.17 -41.79 -21.82
C ASN A 544 7.79 -41.03 -20.62
N CYS A 545 8.11 -41.72 -19.52
CA CYS A 545 8.61 -41.09 -18.30
C CYS A 545 10.13 -41.18 -18.15
N ILE A 546 10.72 -40.23 -17.41
CA ILE A 546 12.14 -40.22 -17.06
C ILE A 546 12.28 -40.39 -15.54
N PHE A 547 13.05 -41.39 -15.13
CA PHE A 547 13.45 -41.63 -13.75
C PHE A 547 14.96 -41.36 -13.65
N SER A 548 15.33 -40.32 -12.92
CA SER A 548 16.72 -39.87 -12.83
C SER A 548 17.20 -39.81 -11.38
N PHE A 549 18.35 -40.42 -11.10
CA PHE A 549 18.96 -40.39 -9.78
C PHE A 549 18.06 -40.95 -8.66
N CYS A 550 17.31 -42.02 -8.93
CA CYS A 550 16.50 -42.71 -7.93
C CYS A 550 17.34 -43.74 -7.15
N GLN A 551 17.73 -43.43 -5.91
CA GLN A 551 18.75 -44.16 -5.14
C GLN A 551 18.25 -45.37 -4.34
N LYS A 552 16.94 -45.61 -4.27
CA LYS A 552 16.35 -46.83 -3.66
C LYS A 552 15.48 -47.64 -4.63
N GLY A 553 15.56 -47.33 -5.92
CA GLY A 553 14.80 -47.93 -7.01
C GLY A 553 13.94 -46.90 -7.75
N GLY A 554 13.85 -47.03 -9.07
CA GLY A 554 12.93 -46.26 -9.92
C GLY A 554 11.48 -46.66 -9.68
N ILE A 555 11.07 -47.81 -10.19
CA ILE A 555 9.69 -48.32 -10.13
C ILE A 555 9.67 -49.72 -9.51
N TYR A 556 8.87 -49.90 -8.46
CA TYR A 556 8.60 -51.20 -7.86
C TYR A 556 7.09 -51.44 -7.96
N CYS A 557 6.68 -52.45 -8.73
CA CYS A 557 5.26 -52.69 -9.02
C CYS A 557 4.90 -54.18 -9.01
N GLN A 558 3.62 -54.47 -8.80
CA GLN A 558 3.07 -55.82 -8.83
C GLN A 558 2.82 -56.33 -10.27
N GLY A 559 2.86 -55.44 -11.25
CA GLY A 559 2.56 -55.74 -12.65
C GLY A 559 2.09 -54.48 -13.38
N GLY A 560 1.77 -54.60 -14.67
CA GLY A 560 1.34 -53.46 -15.48
C GLY A 560 2.23 -53.22 -16.70
N LYS A 561 2.05 -52.06 -17.33
CA LYS A 561 2.67 -51.66 -18.59
C LYS A 561 3.62 -50.50 -18.36
N ILE A 562 4.90 -50.69 -18.68
CA ILE A 562 5.93 -49.66 -18.61
C ILE A 562 6.53 -49.52 -20.00
N ARG A 563 6.33 -48.37 -20.66
CA ARG A 563 6.76 -48.15 -22.06
C ARG A 563 7.53 -46.87 -22.26
N ASN A 564 8.49 -46.88 -23.18
CA ASN A 564 9.17 -45.66 -23.65
C ASN A 564 9.80 -44.85 -22.50
N CYS A 565 10.19 -45.52 -21.41
CA CYS A 565 10.71 -44.87 -20.21
C CYS A 565 12.23 -44.88 -20.19
N GLN A 566 12.82 -43.88 -19.55
CA GLN A 566 14.27 -43.77 -19.35
C GLN A 566 14.61 -43.83 -17.87
N PHE A 567 15.60 -44.65 -17.51
CA PHE A 567 16.12 -44.79 -16.16
C PHE A 567 17.60 -44.44 -16.17
N ILE A 568 17.97 -43.36 -15.47
CA ILE A 568 19.30 -42.77 -15.55
C ILE A 568 19.88 -42.66 -14.14
N ASN A 569 21.05 -43.24 -13.92
CA ASN A 569 21.76 -43.19 -12.63
C ASN A 569 20.92 -43.69 -11.43
N CYS A 570 20.03 -44.66 -11.66
CA CYS A 570 19.22 -45.25 -10.61
C CYS A 570 20.04 -46.28 -9.81
N ARG A 571 19.80 -46.35 -8.49
CA ARG A 571 20.37 -47.36 -7.60
C ARG A 571 19.30 -48.11 -6.85
N GLY A 572 19.52 -49.39 -6.54
CA GLY A 572 18.58 -50.21 -5.79
C GLY A 572 19.24 -51.44 -5.17
N LYS A 573 18.49 -52.16 -4.33
CA LYS A 573 18.98 -53.46 -3.82
C LYS A 573 18.97 -54.50 -4.92
N SER A 574 17.88 -54.53 -5.68
CA SER A 574 17.71 -55.29 -6.91
C SER A 574 16.96 -54.41 -7.91
N GLY A 575 17.08 -54.66 -9.21
CA GLY A 575 16.28 -53.97 -10.24
C GLY A 575 16.32 -52.45 -10.09
N ALA A 576 17.50 -51.83 -10.22
CA ALA A 576 17.66 -50.43 -9.81
C ALA A 576 16.73 -49.47 -10.57
N GLY A 577 16.45 -49.77 -11.83
CA GLY A 577 15.41 -49.10 -12.60
C GLY A 577 14.02 -49.64 -12.25
N ILE A 578 13.76 -50.93 -12.50
CA ILE A 578 12.45 -51.55 -12.31
C ILE A 578 12.55 -52.86 -11.52
N ILE A 579 11.66 -53.06 -10.55
CA ILE A 579 11.30 -54.37 -10.02
C ILE A 579 9.83 -54.71 -10.32
N VAL A 580 9.59 -55.90 -10.87
CA VAL A 580 8.26 -56.51 -10.97
C VAL A 580 8.18 -57.77 -10.11
N TYR A 581 7.38 -57.76 -9.04
CA TYR A 581 7.28 -58.90 -8.12
C TYR A 581 5.94 -59.65 -8.13
N GLY A 582 4.93 -59.15 -8.82
CA GLY A 582 3.68 -59.87 -9.08
C GLY A 582 3.58 -60.39 -10.52
N GLY A 583 2.38 -60.57 -11.05
CA GLY A 583 2.14 -61.14 -12.38
C GLY A 583 1.80 -60.11 -13.47
N ASN A 584 2.02 -60.48 -14.73
CA ASN A 584 1.63 -59.72 -15.93
C ASN A 584 2.35 -58.37 -16.08
N GLY A 585 3.65 -58.33 -15.81
CA GLY A 585 4.49 -57.20 -16.17
C GLY A 585 4.77 -57.14 -17.68
N GLN A 586 4.73 -55.94 -18.26
CA GLN A 586 5.13 -55.65 -19.64
C GLN A 586 6.04 -54.44 -19.63
N ILE A 587 7.30 -54.63 -20.00
CA ILE A 587 8.32 -53.57 -20.08
C ILE A 587 8.78 -53.51 -21.53
N GLU A 588 8.46 -52.41 -22.22
CA GLU A 588 8.67 -52.29 -23.67
C GLU A 588 9.39 -50.98 -24.02
N ASN A 589 10.37 -51.03 -24.92
CA ASN A 589 11.06 -49.85 -25.44
C ASN A 589 11.63 -48.91 -24.34
N CYS A 590 12.21 -49.48 -23.27
CA CYS A 590 12.77 -48.71 -22.16
C CYS A 590 14.31 -48.67 -22.22
N MET A 591 14.88 -47.53 -21.83
CA MET A 591 16.33 -47.32 -21.79
C MET A 591 16.83 -47.22 -20.35
N PHE A 592 17.87 -47.98 -20.03
CA PHE A 592 18.52 -47.99 -18.72
C PHE A 592 19.98 -47.57 -18.89
N VAL A 593 20.39 -46.49 -18.24
CA VAL A 593 21.74 -45.95 -18.29
C VAL A 593 22.28 -45.83 -16.87
N ARG A 594 23.42 -46.48 -16.60
CA ARG A 594 24.08 -46.49 -15.28
C ARG A 594 23.14 -46.86 -14.14
N CYS A 595 22.31 -47.87 -14.35
CA CYS A 595 21.47 -48.44 -13.30
C CYS A 595 22.23 -49.52 -12.54
N ILE A 596 22.41 -49.31 -11.23
CA ILE A 596 23.31 -50.11 -10.40
C ILE A 596 22.54 -50.73 -9.23
N SER A 597 22.52 -52.06 -9.15
CA SER A 597 21.83 -52.80 -8.08
C SER A 597 22.82 -53.42 -7.11
N THR A 598 22.53 -53.59 -5.82
CA THR A 598 23.44 -54.31 -4.91
C THR A 598 23.54 -55.81 -5.24
N TYR A 599 22.41 -56.50 -5.38
CA TYR A 599 22.37 -57.97 -5.44
C TYR A 599 22.12 -58.51 -6.85
N SER A 600 21.10 -58.04 -7.55
CA SER A 600 20.62 -58.64 -8.81
C SER A 600 19.92 -57.63 -9.71
N GLY A 601 20.02 -57.83 -11.03
CA GLY A 601 19.28 -57.07 -12.03
C GLY A 601 19.64 -55.57 -12.04
N GLY A 602 20.80 -55.21 -12.61
CA GLY A 602 21.28 -53.82 -12.63
C GLY A 602 20.20 -52.82 -13.07
N GLY A 603 19.56 -53.05 -14.22
CA GLY A 603 18.42 -52.26 -14.70
C GLY A 603 17.06 -52.79 -14.23
N ILE A 604 16.76 -54.05 -14.54
CA ILE A 604 15.47 -54.70 -14.24
C ILE A 604 15.70 -55.96 -13.41
N ASP A 605 14.85 -56.19 -12.41
CA ASP A 605 14.69 -57.48 -11.75
C ASP A 605 13.20 -57.89 -11.75
N SER A 606 12.93 -59.19 -11.84
CA SER A 606 11.57 -59.70 -11.76
C SER A 606 11.51 -61.06 -11.08
N THR A 607 10.64 -61.17 -10.08
CA THR A 607 10.34 -62.45 -9.40
C THR A 607 9.02 -63.08 -9.87
N GLY A 608 8.33 -62.43 -10.81
CA GLY A 608 7.05 -62.90 -11.35
C GLY A 608 7.02 -62.92 -12.89
N ARG A 609 5.86 -63.21 -13.49
CA ARG A 609 5.73 -63.28 -14.95
C ARG A 609 5.83 -61.87 -15.56
N CYS A 610 6.92 -61.60 -16.27
CA CYS A 610 7.19 -60.33 -16.94
C CYS A 610 7.64 -60.56 -18.39
N ILE A 611 7.15 -59.72 -19.31
CA ILE A 611 7.56 -59.66 -20.70
C ILE A 611 8.43 -58.41 -20.86
N ILE A 612 9.66 -58.59 -21.35
CA ILE A 612 10.60 -57.50 -21.61
C ILE A 612 10.89 -57.49 -23.12
N LYS A 613 10.68 -56.35 -23.79
CA LYS A 613 10.87 -56.20 -25.24
C LYS A 613 11.54 -54.88 -25.57
N ASP A 614 12.44 -54.90 -26.55
CA ASP A 614 13.04 -53.70 -27.15
C ASP A 614 13.69 -52.73 -26.14
N CYS A 615 14.19 -53.24 -25.01
CA CYS A 615 14.85 -52.43 -23.99
C CYS A 615 16.37 -52.38 -24.20
N THR A 616 16.98 -51.24 -23.88
CA THR A 616 18.44 -51.03 -23.97
C THR A 616 19.05 -50.84 -22.59
N PHE A 617 20.26 -51.38 -22.38
CA PHE A 617 20.99 -51.32 -21.12
C PHE A 617 22.43 -50.86 -21.37
N GLU A 618 22.78 -49.71 -20.82
CA GLU A 618 24.11 -49.10 -20.92
C GLU A 618 24.69 -48.95 -19.51
N GLU A 619 25.88 -49.48 -19.29
CA GLU A 619 26.60 -49.41 -18.00
C GLU A 619 25.77 -49.88 -16.78
N CYS A 620 24.87 -50.84 -16.99
CA CYS A 620 24.02 -51.39 -15.93
C CYS A 620 24.65 -52.64 -15.32
N LYS A 621 24.88 -52.67 -14.00
CA LYS A 621 25.50 -53.81 -13.32
C LYS A 621 25.02 -54.02 -11.88
N PRO A 622 25.05 -55.25 -11.37
CA PRO A 622 25.02 -55.48 -9.94
C PRO A 622 26.40 -55.17 -9.30
N ASP A 623 26.44 -54.42 -8.20
CA ASP A 623 27.66 -54.07 -7.46
C ASP A 623 28.41 -55.30 -6.92
N ASN A 624 27.69 -56.39 -6.66
CA ASN A 624 28.27 -57.62 -6.12
C ASN A 624 28.79 -58.59 -7.19
N MET A 625 28.72 -58.24 -8.49
CA MET A 625 29.39 -59.01 -9.55
C MET A 625 30.57 -58.19 -10.09
N THR A 626 31.78 -58.58 -9.69
CA THR A 626 33.06 -58.08 -10.22
C THR A 626 33.21 -58.36 -11.70
#